data_AF-A0A2E5RYG4-F1
#
_entry.id   AF-A0A2E5RYG4-F1
#
_cell.length_a   1.000
_cell.length_b   1.000
_cell.length_c   1.000
_cell.angle_alpha   90.00
_cell.angle_beta   90.00
_cell.angle_gamma   90.00
#
_symmetry.space_group_name_H-M   'P 1'
#
loop_
_entity.id
_entity.type
_entity.pdbx_description
1 polymer ?
#
loop_
_entity_poly.entity_id
_entity_poly.type
_entity_poly.pdbx_seq_one_letter_code
_entity_poly.pdbx_strand_id
1 'polypeptide(L)'
;MKGAPGGKSKGYSYTETSCLYNRIAVPSGFTYDGASVPRIAWSITGIRPDGLLRAAAAVHDWIYQWKGQLPRGSHAFRIDEFPWQDAIGRWRRKDCDRLFGRMMREAGVPSIKRKMAYLAVRLLGGLSW
;
A
#
# COMPACT_ATOMS: atom_id res chain seq x y z
N MET A 1 -19.18 49.55 -26.70
CA MET A 1 -20.19 48.52 -26.35
C MET A 1 -20.02 48.18 -24.88
N LYS A 2 -21.16 48.12 -24.16
CA LYS A 2 -21.24 48.17 -22.70
C LYS A 2 -20.57 46.98 -22.03
N GLY A 3 -19.70 47.26 -21.06
CA GLY A 3 -19.27 46.29 -20.07
C GLY A 3 -20.44 45.90 -19.16
N ALA A 4 -20.53 44.60 -18.87
CA ALA A 4 -21.48 44.00 -17.95
C ALA A 4 -20.72 42.90 -17.15
N PRO A 5 -21.17 42.53 -15.94
CA PRO A 5 -20.55 43.01 -14.71
C PRO A 5 -19.92 41.89 -13.88
N GLY A 6 -19.15 42.32 -12.87
CA GLY A 6 -18.38 41.48 -11.95
C GLY A 6 -19.12 40.26 -11.43
N GLY A 7 -18.58 39.08 -11.75
CA GLY A 7 -18.74 37.88 -10.96
C GLY A 7 -17.61 37.82 -9.94
N LYS A 8 -17.93 38.00 -8.66
CA LYS A 8 -16.97 37.72 -7.56
C LYS A 8 -16.55 36.25 -7.67
N SER A 9 -15.34 35.99 -8.18
CA SER A 9 -14.75 34.66 -8.11
C SER A 9 -14.49 34.35 -6.65
N LYS A 10 -15.30 33.47 -6.06
CA LYS A 10 -15.02 32.86 -4.75
C LYS A 10 -13.60 32.30 -4.81
N GLY A 11 -12.72 32.80 -3.95
CA GLY A 11 -11.35 32.31 -3.81
C GLY A 11 -11.39 30.87 -3.32
N TYR A 12 -11.30 29.92 -4.24
CA TYR A 12 -10.95 28.55 -3.92
C TYR A 12 -9.42 28.52 -3.84
N SER A 13 -8.88 28.47 -2.62
CA SER A 13 -7.49 28.07 -2.43
C SER A 13 -7.39 26.59 -2.74
N TYR A 14 -6.85 26.25 -3.91
CA TYR A 14 -6.32 24.92 -4.10
C TYR A 14 -5.11 24.80 -3.16
N THR A 15 -5.30 24.14 -2.02
CA THR A 15 -4.14 23.54 -1.36
C THR A 15 -3.65 22.49 -2.35
N GLU A 16 -2.55 22.77 -3.05
CA GLU A 16 -1.93 21.82 -3.98
C GLU A 16 -1.80 20.49 -3.23
N THR A 17 -2.63 19.52 -3.63
CA THR A 17 -2.66 18.22 -2.97
C THR A 17 -1.44 17.49 -3.48
N SER A 18 -0.36 17.51 -2.70
CA SER A 18 0.85 16.81 -3.05
C SER A 18 0.60 15.30 -3.10
N CYS A 19 0.94 14.69 -4.23
CA CYS A 19 0.76 13.28 -4.50
C CYS A 19 2.02 12.52 -4.08
N LEU A 20 1.88 11.68 -3.06
CA LEU A 20 2.94 10.76 -2.63
C LEU A 20 2.84 9.44 -3.38
N TYR A 21 3.85 9.19 -4.22
CA TYR A 21 4.07 7.92 -4.91
C TYR A 21 5.06 7.07 -4.11
N ASN A 22 4.74 5.79 -3.93
CA ASN A 22 5.64 4.81 -3.32
C ASN A 22 5.90 3.68 -4.31
N ARG A 23 7.16 3.24 -4.39
CA ARG A 23 7.61 2.11 -5.19
C ARG A 23 8.34 1.14 -4.28
N ILE A 24 7.89 -0.11 -4.26
CA ILE A 24 8.61 -1.20 -3.63
C ILE A 24 9.06 -2.15 -4.74
N ALA A 25 10.37 -2.39 -4.83
CA ALA A 25 10.96 -3.33 -5.77
C ALA A 25 11.24 -4.64 -5.05
N VAL A 26 10.65 -5.71 -5.57
CA VAL A 26 10.92 -7.09 -5.13
C VAL A 26 11.76 -7.74 -6.23
N PRO A 27 12.93 -8.33 -5.92
CA PRO A 27 13.80 -8.90 -6.94
C PRO A 27 13.13 -10.10 -7.63
N SER A 28 13.40 -10.26 -8.93
CA SER A 28 12.96 -11.42 -9.69
C SER A 28 13.60 -12.70 -9.13
N GLY A 29 12.81 -13.75 -8.93
CA GLY A 29 13.29 -14.99 -8.31
C GLY A 29 13.17 -15.01 -6.79
N PHE A 30 12.65 -13.95 -6.16
CA PHE A 30 12.25 -13.99 -4.76
C PHE A 30 11.22 -15.11 -4.55
N THR A 31 11.67 -16.18 -3.90
CA THR A 31 10.83 -17.32 -3.55
C THR A 31 10.17 -16.98 -2.23
N TYR A 32 8.88 -16.66 -2.29
CA TYR A 32 8.06 -16.42 -1.11
C TYR A 32 7.10 -17.60 -0.94
N ASP A 33 6.91 -18.05 0.29
CA ASP A 33 6.05 -19.19 0.61
C ASP A 33 4.56 -18.89 0.38
N GLY A 34 4.21 -17.61 0.25
CA GLY A 34 2.85 -17.15 0.12
C GLY A 34 1.97 -17.72 1.23
N ALA A 35 2.52 -18.00 2.40
CA ALA A 35 1.86 -18.81 3.41
C ALA A 35 1.37 -17.97 4.60
N SER A 36 2.07 -16.87 4.90
CA SER A 36 1.89 -16.09 6.13
C SER A 36 0.68 -15.14 6.10
N VAL A 37 0.48 -14.44 4.98
CA VAL A 37 -0.69 -13.57 4.73
C VAL A 37 -1.73 -14.17 3.77
N PRO A 38 -1.38 -15.03 2.79
CA PRO A 38 -2.35 -15.40 1.76
C PRO A 38 -3.44 -16.37 2.22
N ARG A 39 -3.15 -17.47 2.92
CA ARG A 39 -4.21 -18.44 3.32
C ARG A 39 -5.28 -17.83 4.22
N ILE A 40 -4.86 -17.02 5.19
CA ILE A 40 -5.78 -16.40 6.15
C ILE A 40 -6.64 -15.35 5.45
N ALA A 41 -6.04 -14.52 4.58
CA ALA A 41 -6.79 -13.56 3.79
C ALA A 41 -7.74 -14.24 2.80
N TRP A 42 -7.35 -15.35 2.17
CA TRP A 42 -8.18 -16.11 1.23
C TRP A 42 -9.41 -16.72 1.92
N SER A 43 -9.20 -17.41 3.05
CA SER A 43 -10.27 -18.06 3.81
C SER A 43 -11.31 -17.06 4.34
N ILE A 44 -10.88 -15.83 4.67
CA ILE A 44 -11.75 -14.81 5.28
C ILE A 44 -12.45 -13.93 4.24
N THR A 45 -11.79 -13.65 3.11
CA THR A 45 -12.33 -12.73 2.11
C THR A 45 -13.08 -13.44 0.98
N GLY A 46 -12.83 -14.74 0.76
CA GLY A 46 -13.43 -15.53 -0.32
C GLY A 46 -13.01 -15.06 -1.72
N ILE A 47 -11.87 -14.37 -1.83
CA ILE A 47 -11.39 -13.78 -3.09
C ILE A 47 -10.36 -14.71 -3.69
N ARG A 48 -10.49 -14.98 -4.99
CA ARG A 48 -9.49 -15.76 -5.72
C ARG A 48 -8.14 -15.04 -5.68
N PRO A 49 -7.02 -15.76 -5.57
CA PRO A 49 -5.69 -15.15 -5.61
C PRO A 49 -5.40 -14.59 -7.00
N ASP A 50 -5.89 -13.39 -7.26
CA ASP A 50 -5.61 -12.63 -8.48
C ASP A 50 -4.24 -11.94 -8.39
N GLY A 51 -3.82 -11.30 -9.49
CA GLY A 51 -2.48 -10.70 -9.59
C GLY A 51 -2.19 -9.64 -8.52
N LEU A 52 -3.19 -8.87 -8.09
CA LEU A 52 -3.02 -7.82 -7.08
C LEU A 52 -2.84 -8.40 -5.68
N LEU A 53 -3.62 -9.41 -5.31
CA LEU A 53 -3.46 -10.11 -4.02
C LEU A 53 -2.13 -10.86 -3.96
N ARG A 54 -1.69 -11.48 -5.06
CA ARG A 54 -0.37 -12.15 -5.14
C ARG A 54 0.77 -11.14 -5.04
N ALA A 55 0.66 -9.99 -5.71
CA ALA A 55 1.62 -8.90 -5.58
C ALA A 55 1.67 -8.36 -4.14
N ALA A 56 0.52 -8.22 -3.49
CA ALA A 56 0.44 -7.79 -2.10
C ALA A 56 1.12 -8.77 -1.13
N ALA A 57 0.94 -10.06 -1.36
CA ALA A 57 1.61 -11.12 -0.61
C ALA A 57 3.13 -11.07 -0.79
N ALA A 58 3.60 -10.96 -2.04
CA ALA A 58 5.04 -10.88 -2.34
C ALA A 58 5.69 -9.67 -1.67
N VAL A 59 5.03 -8.51 -1.71
CA VAL A 59 5.52 -7.29 -1.04
C VAL A 59 5.52 -7.45 0.48
N HIS A 60 4.47 -8.03 1.05
CA HIS A 60 4.41 -8.28 2.49
C HIS A 60 5.56 -9.19 2.95
N ASP A 61 5.76 -10.32 2.27
CA ASP A 61 6.77 -11.31 2.64
C ASP A 61 8.19 -10.78 2.42
N TRP A 62 8.39 -9.94 1.39
CA TRP A 62 9.65 -9.22 1.20
C TRP A 62 9.97 -8.29 2.37
N ILE A 63 9.01 -7.45 2.78
CA ILE A 63 9.21 -6.56 3.95
C ILE A 63 9.43 -7.37 5.22
N TYR A 64 8.74 -8.49 5.38
CA TYR A 64 8.83 -9.38 6.53
C TYR A 64 10.19 -10.07 6.63
N GLN A 65 10.70 -10.60 5.51
CA GLN A 65 12.03 -11.22 5.42
C GLN A 65 13.13 -10.29 5.93
N TRP A 66 13.03 -9.00 5.61
CA TRP A 66 13.98 -7.98 6.02
C TRP A 66 13.66 -7.32 7.36
N LYS A 67 12.68 -7.83 8.14
CA LYS A 67 12.24 -7.28 9.43
C LYS A 67 11.92 -5.78 9.38
N GLY A 68 11.43 -5.33 8.22
CA GLY A 68 11.13 -3.94 7.90
C GLY A 68 12.32 -3.09 7.42
N GLN A 69 13.55 -3.61 7.45
CA GLN A 69 14.76 -2.92 6.98
C GLN A 69 15.09 -3.33 5.55
N LEU A 70 14.31 -2.81 4.60
CA LEU A 70 14.49 -3.14 3.18
C LEU A 70 15.90 -2.73 2.68
N PRO A 71 16.53 -3.53 1.81
CA PRO A 71 17.82 -3.18 1.24
C PRO A 71 17.68 -1.99 0.30
N ARG A 72 18.77 -1.24 0.13
CA ARG A 72 18.78 -0.02 -0.70
C ARG A 72 18.26 -0.30 -2.12
N GLY A 73 17.46 0.61 -2.67
CA GLY A 73 16.79 0.43 -3.96
C GLY A 73 15.51 -0.41 -3.92
N SER A 74 15.20 -1.09 -2.80
CA SER A 74 13.95 -1.85 -2.66
C SER A 74 12.75 -0.99 -2.28
N HIS A 75 12.96 0.21 -1.75
CA HIS A 75 11.88 1.16 -1.45
C HIS A 75 12.31 2.56 -1.85
N ALA A 76 11.53 3.15 -2.76
CA ALA A 76 11.68 4.53 -3.18
C ALA A 76 10.34 5.27 -3.08
N PHE A 77 10.40 6.57 -2.86
CA PHE A 77 9.23 7.44 -2.86
C PHE A 77 9.48 8.66 -3.75
N ARG A 78 8.39 9.25 -4.21
CA ARG A 78 8.36 10.47 -5.01
C ARG A 78 7.20 11.33 -4.55
N ILE A 79 7.43 12.63 -4.45
CA ILE A 79 6.40 13.63 -4.17
C ILE A 79 6.24 14.44 -5.45
N ASP A 80 5.06 14.43 -6.05
CA ASP A 80 4.75 15.20 -7.26
C ASP A 80 5.83 15.12 -8.35
N GLU A 81 6.44 16.25 -8.70
CA GLU A 81 7.44 16.38 -9.75
C GLU A 81 8.86 16.09 -9.28
N PHE A 82 9.10 16.01 -7.96
CA PHE A 82 10.43 15.76 -7.40
C PHE A 82 11.02 14.41 -7.86
N PRO A 83 12.36 14.26 -7.89
CA PRO A 83 12.99 13.01 -8.25
C PRO A 83 12.64 11.89 -7.26
N TRP A 84 12.76 10.64 -7.72
CA TRP A 84 12.68 9.47 -6.85
C TRP A 84 13.80 9.49 -5.82
N GLN A 85 13.45 9.26 -4.57
CA GLN A 85 14.39 9.19 -3.46
C GLN A 85 14.29 7.81 -2.81
N ASP A 86 15.44 7.26 -2.41
CA ASP A 86 15.48 6.05 -1.59
C ASP A 86 14.76 6.34 -0.26
N ALA A 87 13.79 5.51 0.08
CA ALA A 87 13.12 5.60 1.36
C ALA A 87 14.05 5.04 2.44
N ILE A 88 14.50 5.90 3.34
CA ILE A 88 15.32 5.51 4.48
C ILE A 88 14.38 5.37 5.67
N GLY A 89 14.08 4.14 6.07
CA GLY A 89 13.22 3.90 7.21
C GLY A 89 12.89 2.43 7.42
N ARG A 90 12.62 2.09 8.68
CA ARG A 90 12.13 0.76 9.04
C ARG A 90 10.62 0.71 8.85
N TRP A 91 10.15 -0.18 8.00
CA TRP A 91 8.74 -0.53 7.92
C TRP A 91 8.29 -1.16 9.23
N ARG A 92 7.26 -0.58 9.84
CA ARG A 92 6.58 -1.23 10.97
C ARG A 92 5.52 -2.15 10.42
N ARG A 93 5.17 -3.16 11.21
CA ARG A 93 4.06 -4.07 10.90
C ARG A 93 2.76 -3.33 10.55
N LYS A 94 2.44 -2.27 11.28
CA LYS A 94 1.27 -1.41 11.00
C LYS A 94 1.33 -0.78 9.60
N ASP A 95 2.50 -0.42 9.13
CA ASP A 95 2.71 0.18 7.81
C ASP A 95 2.51 -0.87 6.71
N CYS A 96 2.99 -2.11 6.93
CA CYS A 96 2.72 -3.27 6.07
C CYS A 96 1.22 -3.59 5.98
N ASP A 97 0.53 -3.67 7.13
CA ASP A 97 -0.90 -3.97 7.17
C ASP A 97 -1.72 -2.88 6.45
N ARG A 98 -1.27 -1.61 6.53
CA ARG A 98 -1.91 -0.49 5.85
C ARG A 98 -1.71 -0.56 4.33
N LEU A 99 -0.51 -0.94 3.89
CA LEU A 99 -0.21 -1.19 2.47
C LEU A 99 -1.07 -2.33 1.93
N PHE A 100 -1.19 -3.42 2.67
CA PHE A 100 -2.07 -4.54 2.33
C PHE A 100 -3.54 -4.10 2.20
N GLY A 101 -4.02 -3.31 3.17
CA GLY A 101 -5.36 -2.72 3.11
C GLY A 101 -5.61 -1.81 1.91
N ARG A 102 -4.57 -1.11 1.44
CA ARG A 102 -4.60 -0.28 0.22
C ARG A 102 -4.65 -1.14 -1.04
N MET A 103 -3.83 -2.18 -1.13
CA MET A 103 -3.83 -3.10 -2.27
C MET A 103 -5.17 -3.83 -2.42
N MET A 104 -5.75 -4.30 -1.31
CA MET A 104 -7.11 -4.86 -1.34
C MET A 104 -8.16 -3.82 -1.78
N ARG A 105 -8.00 -2.55 -1.43
CA ARG A 105 -8.92 -1.49 -1.89
C ARG A 105 -8.84 -1.35 -3.41
N GLU A 106 -7.63 -1.38 -3.95
CA GLU A 106 -7.35 -1.26 -5.39
C GLU A 106 -7.80 -2.51 -6.16
N ALA A 107 -7.79 -3.68 -5.52
CA ALA A 107 -8.40 -4.91 -6.02
C ALA A 107 -9.94 -4.95 -5.92
N GLY A 108 -10.59 -3.85 -5.53
CA GLY A 108 -12.05 -3.75 -5.45
C GLY A 108 -12.67 -4.44 -4.23
N VAL A 109 -11.88 -4.81 -3.22
CA VAL A 109 -12.39 -5.51 -2.04
C VAL A 109 -13.25 -4.57 -1.17
N PRO A 110 -14.49 -4.96 -0.83
CA PRO A 110 -15.35 -4.19 0.07
C PRO A 110 -14.69 -3.92 1.43
N SER A 111 -15.00 -2.77 2.03
CA SER A 111 -14.37 -2.28 3.27
C SER A 111 -14.50 -3.26 4.46
N ILE A 112 -15.60 -4.00 4.56
CA ILE A 112 -15.84 -5.00 5.61
C ILE A 112 -14.84 -6.15 5.49
N LYS A 113 -14.68 -6.71 4.28
CA LYS A 113 -13.71 -7.79 4.01
C LYS A 113 -12.28 -7.34 4.25
N ARG A 114 -11.94 -6.09 3.89
CA ARG A 114 -10.63 -5.50 4.20
C ARG A 114 -10.36 -5.39 5.70
N LYS A 115 -11.37 -4.97 6.48
CA LYS A 115 -11.26 -4.90 7.94
C LYS A 115 -11.07 -6.28 8.57
N MET A 116 -11.81 -7.29 8.10
CA MET A 116 -11.63 -8.67 8.58
C MET A 116 -10.25 -9.22 8.23
N ALA A 117 -9.78 -9.02 7.00
CA ALA A 117 -8.43 -9.42 6.60
C ALA A 117 -7.35 -8.69 7.40
N TYR A 118 -7.50 -7.38 7.63
CA TYR A 118 -6.61 -6.61 8.51
C TYR A 118 -6.58 -7.17 9.93
N LEU A 119 -7.74 -7.46 10.51
CA LEU A 119 -7.84 -8.05 11.85
C LEU A 119 -7.15 -9.41 11.90
N ALA A 120 -7.35 -10.23 10.87
CA ALA A 120 -6.78 -11.56 10.80
C ALA A 120 -5.25 -11.53 10.69
N VAL A 121 -4.68 -10.68 9.83
CA VAL A 121 -3.22 -10.48 9.73
C VAL A 121 -2.65 -9.93 11.04
N ARG A 122 -3.41 -9.08 11.74
CA ARG A 122 -2.99 -8.52 13.03
C ARG A 122 -3.02 -9.53 14.18
N LEU A 123 -4.03 -10.39 14.23
CA LEU A 123 -4.17 -11.41 15.27
C LEU A 123 -3.26 -12.62 15.02
N LEU A 124 -3.16 -13.11 13.78
CA LEU A 124 -2.45 -14.34 13.45
C LEU A 124 -0.96 -14.11 13.15
N GLY A 125 -0.59 -12.97 12.54
CA GLY A 125 0.82 -12.64 12.29
C GLY A 125 1.61 -12.23 13.54
N GLY A 126 0.98 -12.20 14.73
CA GLY A 126 1.63 -11.95 16.02
C GLY A 126 2.37 -13.16 16.57
N LEU A 127 2.10 -14.35 16.03
CA LEU A 127 2.72 -15.60 16.45
C LEU A 127 3.99 -15.94 15.66
N SER A 128 4.32 -15.22 14.58
CA SER A 128 5.52 -15.50 13.76
C SER A 128 6.60 -14.42 13.82
N TRP A 129 6.58 -13.54 14.83
CA TRP A 129 7.60 -12.51 15.04
C TRP A 129 8.59 -12.89 16.13
#